data_AF-A0A344LDM2-F1
#
_entry.id   AF-A0A344LDM2-F1
#
_cell.length_a   1.000
_cell.length_b   1.000
_cell.length_c   1.000
_cell.angle_alpha   90.00
_cell.angle_beta   90.00
_cell.angle_gamma   90.00
#
_symmetry.space_group_name_H-M   'P 1'
#
loop_
_entity.id
_entity.type
_entity.pdbx_description
1 polymer ?
#
loop_
_entity_poly.entity_id
_entity_poly.type
_entity_poly.pdbx_seq_one_letter_code
_entity_poly.pdbx_strand_id
1 'polypeptide(L)'
;MNTGTANRMWALPGAEFTLDTGIMIVNGQGQVTIPVPSFLIEHDRGLVLFDTGIAFEAAKDPHAVYGDLADVVGLAYGPEDRVDRKLEALGYKPSAIDHVIVSHAHFDHAGGIRLFPDAQLYIGEGDLPYSYWPLPAAKPFFRTADFDTTRDWKWNQLSTDHDLFGDGSIVIHRMPGHTPGNTSVLVRLPNQTFLLTGDTVHLRQALTEDLPMPSDYNTLQAVRSIRRLKQLARAHDATVWISHDPEDWATLKHAPACYD
;
A
#
# COMPACT_ATOMS: atom_id res chain seq x y z
N MET A 1 -27.73 0.70 -6.63
CA MET A 1 -26.32 0.59 -6.20
C MET A 1 -25.67 1.92 -6.53
N ASN A 2 -24.93 2.52 -5.60
CA ASN A 2 -24.22 3.77 -5.86
C ASN A 2 -23.04 3.49 -6.81
N THR A 3 -22.96 4.27 -7.89
CA THR A 3 -21.99 4.11 -9.01
C THR A 3 -21.13 5.37 -9.15
N GLY A 4 -20.72 5.96 -8.03
CA GLY A 4 -19.80 7.10 -8.03
C GLY A 4 -18.43 6.71 -8.59
N THR A 5 -17.68 7.71 -9.03
CA THR A 5 -16.33 7.57 -9.57
C THR A 5 -15.42 8.63 -8.97
N ALA A 6 -14.17 8.26 -8.71
CA ALA A 6 -13.10 9.22 -8.53
C ALA A 6 -12.76 9.88 -9.87
N ASN A 7 -12.15 11.06 -9.83
CA ASN A 7 -11.87 11.88 -10.99
C ASN A 7 -10.64 11.37 -11.73
N ARG A 8 -9.55 11.16 -10.99
CA ARG A 8 -8.24 10.74 -11.52
C ARG A 8 -7.46 9.91 -10.53
N MET A 9 -6.57 9.07 -11.02
CA MET A 9 -5.61 8.33 -10.20
C MET A 9 -4.20 8.37 -10.81
N TRP A 10 -3.21 8.61 -9.96
CA TRP A 10 -1.79 8.50 -10.27
C TRP A 10 -1.15 7.43 -9.41
N ALA A 11 -0.39 6.53 -10.03
CA ALA A 11 0.61 5.74 -9.31
C ALA A 11 1.89 6.57 -9.16
N LEU A 12 2.32 6.82 -7.94
CA LEU A 12 3.50 7.59 -7.59
C LEU A 12 4.68 6.62 -7.42
N PRO A 13 5.73 6.72 -8.25
CA PRO A 13 6.94 5.93 -8.06
C PRO A 13 7.55 6.23 -6.68
N GLY A 14 8.02 5.21 -5.98
CA GLY A 14 8.67 5.36 -4.68
C GLY A 14 10.02 4.66 -4.66
N ALA A 15 10.32 3.98 -3.55
CA ALA A 15 11.53 3.16 -3.45
C ALA A 15 11.45 1.94 -4.40
N GLU A 16 12.60 1.35 -4.67
CA GLU A 16 12.70 0.02 -5.28
C GLU A 16 13.49 -0.89 -4.35
N PHE A 17 13.05 -2.14 -4.22
CA PHE A 17 13.76 -3.17 -3.45
C PHE A 17 14.25 -4.25 -4.41
N THR A 18 15.49 -4.70 -4.25
CA THR A 18 16.03 -5.87 -4.95
C THR A 18 16.35 -6.96 -3.93
N LEU A 19 15.53 -8.00 -3.88
CA LEU A 19 15.53 -8.98 -2.80
C LEU A 19 15.26 -10.40 -3.30
N ASP A 20 15.46 -11.39 -2.42
CA ASP A 20 15.15 -12.79 -2.73
C ASP A 20 13.62 -12.98 -2.85
N THR A 21 13.17 -13.54 -3.97
CA THR A 21 11.75 -13.76 -4.27
C THR A 21 11.06 -14.61 -3.20
N GLY A 22 11.80 -15.47 -2.50
CA GLY A 22 11.31 -16.28 -1.39
C GLY A 22 10.89 -15.48 -0.16
N ILE A 23 11.23 -14.18 -0.07
CA ILE A 23 10.66 -13.28 0.94
C ILE A 23 9.21 -12.93 0.59
N MET A 24 8.89 -12.74 -0.69
CA MET A 24 7.57 -12.24 -1.13
C MET A 24 6.53 -13.36 -1.27
N ILE A 25 6.96 -14.53 -1.74
CA ILE A 25 6.06 -15.65 -2.06
C ILE A 25 6.69 -16.99 -1.66
N VAL A 26 5.86 -17.92 -1.18
CA VAL A 26 6.32 -19.28 -0.88
C VAL A 26 6.89 -19.96 -2.13
N ASN A 27 8.02 -20.65 -1.96
CA ASN A 27 8.79 -21.28 -3.05
C ASN A 27 9.33 -20.30 -4.12
N GLY A 28 9.32 -18.99 -3.87
CA GLY A 28 10.03 -18.02 -4.70
C GLY A 28 11.52 -18.36 -4.79
N GLN A 29 12.13 -18.15 -5.96
CA GLN A 29 13.55 -18.42 -6.19
C GLN A 29 14.18 -17.25 -6.94
N GLY A 30 15.47 -17.01 -6.68
CA GLY A 30 16.23 -15.94 -7.32
C GLY A 30 15.92 -14.56 -6.76
N GLN A 31 16.46 -13.54 -7.40
CA GLN A 31 16.23 -12.14 -7.02
C GLN A 31 15.15 -11.51 -7.91
N VAL A 32 14.40 -10.58 -7.33
CA VAL A 32 13.42 -9.74 -8.01
C VAL A 32 13.61 -8.29 -7.56
N THR A 33 13.50 -7.36 -8.51
CA THR A 33 13.39 -5.93 -8.20
C THR A 33 11.93 -5.54 -8.24
N ILE A 34 11.41 -4.99 -7.14
CA ILE A 34 10.01 -4.61 -6.96
C ILE A 34 9.89 -3.10 -6.72
N PRO A 35 8.86 -2.44 -7.25
CA PRO A 35 8.55 -1.07 -6.89
C PRO A 35 7.86 -1.00 -5.52
N VAL A 36 7.94 0.16 -4.86
CA VAL A 36 7.19 0.49 -3.64
C VAL A 36 6.40 1.77 -3.90
N PRO A 37 5.25 1.67 -4.59
CA PRO A 37 4.49 2.84 -4.99
C PRO A 37 3.58 3.36 -3.87
N SER A 38 3.10 4.57 -4.06
CA SER A 38 1.89 5.10 -3.42
C SER A 38 0.90 5.50 -4.50
N PHE A 39 -0.38 5.68 -4.18
CA PHE A 39 -1.38 6.08 -5.18
C PHE A 39 -2.12 7.33 -4.73
N LEU A 40 -2.08 8.37 -5.55
CA LEU A 40 -2.89 9.57 -5.37
C LEU A 40 -4.19 9.43 -6.15
N ILE A 41 -5.32 9.64 -5.49
CA ILE A 41 -6.65 9.55 -6.07
C ILE A 41 -7.37 10.87 -5.81
N GLU A 42 -7.82 11.53 -6.88
CA GLU A 42 -8.59 12.75 -6.81
C GLU A 42 -10.08 12.43 -6.84
N HIS A 43 -10.84 13.00 -5.92
CA HIS A 43 -12.29 12.89 -5.86
C HIS A 43 -12.89 14.26 -5.53
N ASP A 44 -14.12 14.55 -5.96
CA ASP A 44 -14.85 15.80 -5.66
C ASP A 44 -15.03 16.09 -4.15
N ARG A 45 -14.70 15.13 -3.30
CA ARG A 45 -14.88 15.19 -1.84
C ARG A 45 -13.55 15.14 -1.07
N GLY A 46 -12.43 15.12 -1.77
CA GLY A 46 -11.11 15.21 -1.18
C GLY A 46 -10.04 14.47 -1.98
N LEU A 47 -8.78 14.75 -1.65
CA LEU A 47 -7.62 14.03 -2.12
C LEU A 47 -7.33 12.85 -1.21
N VAL A 48 -7.20 11.67 -1.82
CA VAL A 48 -6.96 10.41 -1.13
C VAL A 48 -5.60 9.88 -1.53
N LEU A 49 -4.80 9.48 -0.54
CA LEU A 49 -3.54 8.79 -0.74
C LEU A 49 -3.68 7.35 -0.24
N PHE A 50 -3.35 6.37 -1.08
CA PHE A 50 -3.24 4.96 -0.69
C PHE A 50 -1.76 4.60 -0.56
N ASP A 51 -1.38 4.23 0.66
CA ASP A 51 -0.01 4.06 1.14
C ASP A 51 0.88 5.30 1.02
N THR A 52 2.01 5.29 1.71
CA THR A 52 2.89 6.45 1.89
C THR A 52 4.37 6.15 1.61
N GLY A 53 4.66 4.94 1.13
CA GLY A 53 6.03 4.48 0.88
C GLY A 53 6.83 4.32 2.17
N ILE A 54 8.15 4.43 2.03
CA ILE A 54 9.12 4.31 3.13
C ILE A 54 9.40 5.66 3.81
N ALA A 55 10.10 5.61 4.95
CA ALA A 55 10.42 6.80 5.74
C ALA A 55 11.33 7.76 4.99
N PHE A 56 10.94 9.03 4.92
CA PHE A 56 11.62 10.04 4.12
C PHE A 56 13.06 10.33 4.58
N GLU A 57 13.43 10.00 5.82
CA GLU A 57 14.81 10.09 6.32
C GLU A 57 15.75 9.11 5.61
N ALA A 58 15.23 7.99 5.10
CA ALA A 58 16.03 6.97 4.42
C ALA A 58 16.58 7.45 3.08
N ALA A 59 16.01 8.50 2.50
CA ALA A 59 16.54 9.14 1.29
C ALA A 59 17.92 9.77 1.51
N LYS A 60 18.29 10.04 2.77
CA LYS A 60 19.60 10.55 3.15
C LYS A 60 20.53 9.44 3.63
N ASP A 61 20.03 8.58 4.50
CA ASP A 61 20.80 7.50 5.11
C ASP A 61 19.88 6.32 5.43
N PRO A 62 19.77 5.34 4.51
CA PRO A 62 18.88 4.20 4.71
C PRO A 62 19.33 3.30 5.87
N HIS A 63 20.64 3.13 6.09
CA HIS A 63 21.17 2.32 7.17
C HIS A 63 20.89 2.92 8.56
N ALA A 64 20.88 4.25 8.69
CA ALA A 64 20.45 4.89 9.93
C ALA A 64 18.97 4.63 10.28
N VAL A 65 18.13 4.36 9.27
CA VAL A 65 16.68 4.18 9.42
C VAL A 65 16.29 2.70 9.56
N TYR A 66 16.94 1.83 8.78
CA TYR A 66 16.59 0.42 8.59
C TYR A 66 17.68 -0.56 9.02
N GLY A 67 18.91 -0.10 9.28
CA GLY A 67 20.05 -0.98 9.58
C GLY A 67 20.30 -1.97 8.45
N ASP A 68 20.64 -3.22 8.81
CA ASP A 68 20.93 -4.31 7.88
C ASP A 68 19.76 -4.64 6.94
N LEU A 69 18.51 -4.28 7.31
CA LEU A 69 17.36 -4.49 6.44
C LEU A 69 17.50 -3.74 5.11
N ALA A 70 18.16 -2.57 5.10
CA ALA A 70 18.42 -1.82 3.87
C ALA A 70 19.21 -2.65 2.84
N ASP A 71 20.18 -3.43 3.31
CA ASP A 71 20.98 -4.32 2.44
C ASP A 71 20.21 -5.58 2.07
N VAL A 72 19.44 -6.15 3.01
CA VAL A 72 18.60 -7.34 2.78
C VAL A 72 17.58 -7.11 1.68
N VAL A 73 16.95 -5.92 1.64
CA VAL A 73 15.97 -5.58 0.61
C VAL A 73 16.60 -4.91 -0.61
N GLY A 74 17.93 -4.72 -0.66
CA GLY A 74 18.60 -4.02 -1.76
C GLY A 74 17.98 -2.65 -2.03
N LEU A 75 17.82 -1.84 -0.98
CA LEU A 75 17.05 -0.59 -1.00
C LEU A 75 17.65 0.46 -1.95
N ALA A 76 16.89 0.83 -2.98
CA ALA A 76 17.13 2.01 -3.81
C ALA A 76 16.09 3.09 -3.50
N TYR A 77 16.52 4.21 -2.93
CA TYR A 77 15.64 5.33 -2.57
C TYR A 77 16.41 6.64 -2.45
N GLY A 78 16.00 7.64 -3.24
CA GLY A 78 16.59 8.98 -3.23
C GLY A 78 15.60 10.07 -2.79
N PRO A 79 16.08 11.33 -2.65
CA PRO A 79 15.23 12.46 -2.25
C PRO A 79 14.02 12.68 -3.15
N GLU A 80 14.15 12.43 -4.45
CA GLU A 80 13.07 12.61 -5.43
C GLU A 80 12.05 11.47 -5.40
N ASP A 81 12.33 10.36 -4.72
CA ASP A 81 11.44 9.20 -4.58
C ASP A 81 10.49 9.32 -3.39
N ARG A 82 10.68 10.35 -2.57
CA ARG A 82 9.78 10.62 -1.45
C ARG A 82 8.38 10.98 -1.95
N VAL A 83 7.37 10.45 -1.27
CA VAL A 83 5.96 10.67 -1.63
C VAL A 83 5.61 12.17 -1.63
N ASP A 84 6.15 12.98 -0.72
CA ASP A 84 5.94 14.43 -0.73
C ASP A 84 6.49 15.11 -1.99
N ARG A 85 7.65 14.65 -2.50
CA ARG A 85 8.22 15.17 -3.74
C ARG A 85 7.46 14.73 -4.97
N LYS A 86 6.94 13.50 -5.00
CA LYS A 86 6.05 13.05 -6.08
C LYS A 86 4.73 13.84 -6.11
N LEU A 87 4.17 14.16 -4.94
CA LEU A 87 2.99 15.03 -4.83
C LEU A 87 3.30 16.45 -5.32
N GLU A 88 4.42 17.03 -4.89
CA GLU A 88 4.84 18.38 -5.31
C GLU A 88 5.07 18.47 -6.83
N ALA A 89 5.64 17.44 -7.44
CA ALA A 89 5.82 17.35 -8.89
C ALA A 89 4.50 17.34 -9.67
N LEU A 90 3.40 16.88 -9.06
CA LEU A 90 2.05 16.94 -9.59
C LEU A 90 1.30 18.25 -9.22
N GLY A 91 1.94 19.14 -8.46
CA GLY A 91 1.37 20.41 -8.02
C GLY A 91 0.58 20.35 -6.71
N TYR A 92 0.63 19.22 -5.99
CA TYR A 92 -0.03 19.04 -4.70
C TYR A 92 0.94 19.24 -3.54
N LYS A 93 0.45 19.83 -2.45
CA LYS A 93 1.19 19.85 -1.18
C LYS A 93 0.75 18.66 -0.32
N PRO A 94 1.63 18.09 0.52
CA PRO A 94 1.22 17.05 1.47
C PRO A 94 0.04 17.48 2.36
N SER A 95 -0.02 18.75 2.76
CA SER A 95 -1.12 19.33 3.55
C SER A 95 -2.46 19.42 2.81
N ALA A 96 -2.50 19.14 1.50
CA ALA A 96 -3.73 19.09 0.72
C ALA A 96 -4.37 17.69 0.71
N ILE A 97 -3.69 16.67 1.24
CA ILE A 97 -4.23 15.31 1.34
C ILE A 97 -5.26 15.27 2.47
N ASP A 98 -6.51 14.95 2.14
CA ASP A 98 -7.62 14.89 3.09
C ASP A 98 -7.71 13.52 3.78
N HIS A 99 -7.36 12.46 3.04
CA HIS A 99 -7.48 11.07 3.48
C HIS A 99 -6.22 10.29 3.14
N VAL A 100 -5.71 9.52 4.11
CA VAL A 100 -4.65 8.53 3.87
C VAL A 100 -5.19 7.16 4.26
N ILE A 101 -5.21 6.24 3.29
CA ILE A 101 -5.52 4.84 3.50
C ILE A 101 -4.19 4.11 3.59
N VAL A 102 -3.88 3.57 4.77
CA VAL A 102 -2.70 2.74 5.00
C VAL A 102 -3.15 1.28 4.85
N SER A 103 -2.67 0.61 3.80
CA SER A 103 -3.04 -0.77 3.49
C SER A 103 -2.79 -1.67 4.69
N HIS A 104 -1.60 -1.54 5.28
CA HIS A 104 -1.15 -2.15 6.51
C HIS A 104 0.08 -1.44 7.08
N ALA A 105 0.51 -1.83 8.28
CA ALA A 105 1.52 -1.10 9.04
C ALA A 105 3.01 -1.46 8.76
N HIS A 106 3.34 -2.13 7.65
CA HIS A 106 4.74 -2.34 7.30
C HIS A 106 5.43 -1.02 6.90
N PHE A 107 6.75 -1.00 7.08
CA PHE A 107 7.59 0.19 6.95
C PHE A 107 7.57 0.83 5.56
N ASP A 108 7.25 0.06 4.54
CA ASP A 108 7.23 0.42 3.12
C ASP A 108 5.86 0.86 2.62
N HIS A 109 4.84 0.78 3.47
CA HIS A 109 3.50 1.31 3.22
C HIS A 109 3.20 2.51 4.13
N ALA A 110 3.71 2.49 5.35
CA ALA A 110 3.41 3.49 6.38
C ALA A 110 4.60 4.41 6.71
N GLY A 111 5.77 4.24 6.10
CA GLY A 111 6.97 5.00 6.47
C GLY A 111 6.85 6.50 6.25
N GLY A 112 6.08 6.92 5.24
CA GLY A 112 5.80 8.33 4.95
C GLY A 112 4.68 8.95 5.77
N ILE A 113 4.02 8.21 6.66
CA ILE A 113 2.77 8.65 7.34
C ILE A 113 2.91 9.99 8.06
N ARG A 114 4.10 10.28 8.61
CA ARG A 114 4.40 11.53 9.35
C ARG A 114 4.33 12.79 8.49
N LEU A 115 4.23 12.67 7.17
CA LEU A 115 4.07 13.79 6.24
C LEU A 115 2.63 14.33 6.17
N PHE A 116 1.65 13.62 6.75
CA PHE A 116 0.21 13.91 6.59
C PHE A 116 -0.53 14.12 7.93
N PRO A 117 -0.12 15.08 8.78
CA PRO A 117 -0.69 15.27 10.13
C PRO A 117 -2.16 15.71 10.16
N ASP A 118 -2.64 16.35 9.09
CA ASP A 118 -3.99 16.93 9.06
C ASP A 118 -5.06 15.96 8.53
N ALA A 119 -4.63 14.90 7.83
CA ALA A 119 -5.47 13.94 7.14
C ALA A 119 -6.28 13.04 8.09
N GLN A 120 -7.41 12.54 7.60
CA GLN A 120 -8.09 11.38 8.20
C GLN A 120 -7.33 10.12 7.81
N LEU A 121 -6.89 9.34 8.79
CA LEU A 121 -6.15 8.12 8.55
C LEU A 121 -7.07 6.91 8.64
N TYR A 122 -6.93 5.99 7.71
CA TYR A 122 -7.70 4.74 7.66
C TYR A 122 -6.74 3.58 7.65
N ILE A 123 -6.99 2.61 8.53
CA ILE A 123 -6.20 1.39 8.60
C ILE A 123 -7.13 0.27 9.06
N GLY A 124 -6.87 -0.95 8.64
CA GLY A 124 -7.67 -2.05 9.14
C GLY A 124 -7.41 -2.34 10.61
N GLU A 125 -8.48 -2.70 11.34
CA GLU A 125 -8.41 -3.05 12.74
C GLU A 125 -7.41 -4.21 12.97
N GLY A 126 -6.60 -4.07 14.02
CA GLY A 126 -5.56 -5.02 14.40
C GLY A 126 -4.14 -4.58 14.05
N ASP A 127 -3.96 -3.75 13.02
CA ASP A 127 -2.62 -3.40 12.55
C ASP A 127 -1.89 -2.38 13.39
N LEU A 128 -2.58 -1.39 13.98
CA LEU A 128 -1.93 -0.46 14.89
C LEU A 128 -1.35 -1.18 16.11
N PRO A 129 -2.07 -2.06 16.83
CA PRO A 129 -1.44 -2.88 17.87
C PRO A 129 -0.32 -3.77 17.33
N TYR A 130 -0.51 -4.39 16.17
CA TYR A 130 0.48 -5.31 15.60
C TYR A 130 1.78 -4.60 15.21
N SER A 131 1.76 -3.31 14.86
CA SER A 131 2.96 -2.54 14.55
C SER A 131 3.88 -2.30 15.74
N TYR A 132 3.35 -2.33 16.97
CA TYR A 132 4.13 -2.24 18.20
C TYR A 132 4.52 -3.62 18.74
N TRP A 133 3.68 -4.63 18.55
CA TRP A 133 3.87 -5.99 19.07
C TRP A 133 3.70 -7.06 17.99
N PRO A 134 4.54 -7.05 16.94
CA PRO A 134 4.44 -8.04 15.87
C PRO A 134 4.96 -9.40 16.34
N LEU A 135 4.63 -10.46 15.58
CA LEU A 135 5.29 -11.75 15.74
C LEU A 135 6.81 -11.58 15.52
N PRO A 136 7.68 -12.32 16.24
CA PRO A 136 9.12 -12.15 16.14
C PRO A 136 9.69 -12.20 14.72
N ALA A 137 9.15 -13.08 13.86
CA ALA A 137 9.57 -13.21 12.47
C ALA A 137 9.20 -12.00 11.60
N ALA A 138 8.12 -11.30 11.92
CA ALA A 138 7.65 -10.13 11.18
C ALA A 138 8.23 -8.81 11.71
N LYS A 139 8.82 -8.82 12.91
CA LYS A 139 9.36 -7.63 13.59
C LYS A 139 10.24 -6.73 12.71
N PRO A 140 11.15 -7.25 11.84
CA PRO A 140 11.98 -6.39 11.00
C PRO A 140 11.18 -5.47 10.07
N PHE A 141 9.95 -5.84 9.70
CA PHE A 141 9.11 -5.06 8.78
C PHE A 141 8.31 -3.95 9.46
N PHE A 142 8.40 -3.80 10.79
CA PHE A 142 7.68 -2.76 11.53
C PHE A 142 8.64 -1.78 12.20
N ARG A 143 8.28 -0.50 12.16
CA ARG A 143 9.03 0.58 12.82
C ARG A 143 8.11 1.39 13.72
N THR A 144 8.29 1.25 15.03
CA THR A 144 7.50 2.01 16.02
C THR A 144 7.65 3.52 15.83
N ALA A 145 8.82 3.98 15.37
CA ALA A 145 9.10 5.39 15.08
C ALA A 145 8.15 6.01 14.05
N ASP A 146 7.55 5.22 13.16
CA ASP A 146 6.58 5.72 12.17
C ASP A 146 5.22 6.02 12.83
N PHE A 147 4.90 5.36 13.94
CA PHE A 147 3.61 5.47 14.62
C PHE A 147 3.66 6.20 15.96
N ASP A 148 4.83 6.29 16.62
CA ASP A 148 4.96 6.87 17.96
C ASP A 148 4.44 8.33 18.03
N THR A 149 4.72 9.12 16.99
CA THR A 149 4.29 10.52 16.91
C THR A 149 2.90 10.71 16.30
N THR A 150 2.24 9.63 15.87
CA THR A 150 0.93 9.68 15.20
C THR A 150 -0.20 9.08 16.04
N ARG A 151 0.08 8.66 17.29
CA ARG A 151 -0.90 8.01 18.18
C ARG A 151 -2.17 8.82 18.42
N ASP A 152 -2.03 10.14 18.54
CA ASP A 152 -3.15 11.06 18.80
C ASP A 152 -3.79 11.62 17.52
N TRP A 153 -3.40 11.11 16.34
CA TRP A 153 -3.96 11.53 15.06
C TRP A 153 -5.32 10.88 14.80
N LYS A 154 -6.00 11.31 13.73
CA LYS A 154 -7.37 10.92 13.40
C LYS A 154 -7.44 9.52 12.75
N TRP A 155 -7.11 8.49 13.52
CA TRP A 155 -7.15 7.10 13.06
C TRP A 155 -8.56 6.51 13.08
N ASN A 156 -8.95 5.94 11.94
CA ASN A 156 -10.17 5.17 11.75
C ASN A 156 -9.76 3.71 11.55
N GLN A 157 -9.88 2.90 12.60
CA GLN A 157 -9.59 1.46 12.55
C GLN A 157 -10.81 0.69 12.03
N LEU A 158 -10.68 0.12 10.84
CA LEU A 158 -11.77 -0.48 10.09
C LEU A 158 -11.92 -1.96 10.45
N SER A 159 -13.05 -2.32 11.07
CA SER A 159 -13.39 -3.72 11.39
C SER A 159 -14.03 -4.45 10.20
N THR A 160 -14.64 -3.71 9.28
CA THR A 160 -15.32 -4.19 8.07
C THR A 160 -14.87 -3.42 6.83
N ASP A 161 -15.30 -3.85 5.65
CA ASP A 161 -15.18 -3.03 4.45
C ASP A 161 -15.81 -1.64 4.67
N HIS A 162 -15.25 -0.62 4.03
CA HIS A 162 -15.62 0.77 4.21
C HIS A 162 -15.67 1.49 2.86
N ASP A 163 -16.82 2.05 2.53
CA ASP A 163 -16.97 2.97 1.40
C ASP A 163 -16.63 4.38 1.89
N LEU A 164 -15.44 4.87 1.51
CA LEU A 164 -14.84 6.09 2.07
C LEU A 164 -15.78 7.29 1.97
N PHE A 165 -16.52 7.34 0.87
CA PHE A 165 -17.38 8.45 0.53
C PHE A 165 -18.87 8.02 0.47
N GLY A 166 -19.19 6.74 0.55
CA GLY A 166 -20.56 6.24 0.49
C GLY A 166 -21.20 6.27 -0.90
N ASP A 167 -20.41 6.55 -1.95
CA ASP A 167 -20.84 6.51 -3.35
C ASP A 167 -20.24 5.33 -4.15
N GLY A 168 -19.43 4.50 -3.51
CA GLY A 168 -18.79 3.34 -4.10
C GLY A 168 -17.63 3.67 -5.04
N SER A 169 -17.17 4.93 -5.10
CA SER A 169 -16.01 5.34 -5.90
C SER A 169 -14.70 4.77 -5.36
N ILE A 170 -14.54 4.79 -4.04
CA ILE A 170 -13.35 4.32 -3.32
C ILE A 170 -13.82 3.45 -2.16
N VAL A 171 -13.59 2.13 -2.28
CA VAL A 171 -14.02 1.15 -1.27
C VAL A 171 -12.80 0.43 -0.71
N ILE A 172 -12.59 0.57 0.59
CA ILE A 172 -11.53 -0.10 1.34
C ILE A 172 -12.07 -1.48 1.75
N HIS A 173 -11.45 -2.54 1.25
CA HIS A 173 -11.80 -3.91 1.54
C HIS A 173 -10.84 -4.51 2.58
N ARG A 174 -11.41 -5.16 3.61
CA ARG A 174 -10.64 -5.91 4.61
C ARG A 174 -10.03 -7.17 4.01
N MET A 175 -8.71 -7.27 4.00
CA MET A 175 -7.96 -8.40 3.43
C MET A 175 -6.98 -8.98 4.45
N PRO A 176 -7.43 -9.42 5.62
CA PRO A 176 -6.54 -9.91 6.67
C PRO A 176 -5.80 -11.17 6.21
N GLY A 177 -4.60 -11.37 6.74
CA GLY A 177 -3.77 -12.53 6.44
C GLY A 177 -2.30 -12.19 6.45
N HIS A 178 -1.90 -11.25 5.60
CA HIS A 178 -0.53 -10.74 5.56
C HIS A 178 -0.17 -10.06 6.87
N THR A 179 -0.97 -9.07 7.24
CA THR A 179 -1.09 -8.56 8.61
C THR A 179 -2.52 -8.84 9.13
N PRO A 180 -2.80 -8.75 10.44
CA PRO A 180 -4.17 -8.86 10.94
C PRO A 180 -5.10 -7.78 10.36
N GLY A 181 -4.52 -6.64 9.98
CA GLY A 181 -5.20 -5.45 9.54
C GLY A 181 -5.20 -5.19 8.03
N ASN A 182 -4.51 -5.99 7.21
CA ASN A 182 -4.27 -5.67 5.80
C ASN A 182 -5.55 -5.35 5.00
N THR A 183 -5.45 -4.40 4.08
CA THR A 183 -6.56 -3.93 3.23
C THR A 183 -6.15 -3.78 1.76
N SER A 184 -7.14 -3.85 0.88
CA SER A 184 -7.03 -3.47 -0.55
C SER A 184 -8.06 -2.40 -0.86
N VAL A 185 -7.84 -1.61 -1.91
CA VAL A 185 -8.74 -0.52 -2.28
C VAL A 185 -9.27 -0.71 -3.70
N LEU A 186 -10.60 -0.73 -3.84
CA LEU A 186 -11.28 -0.63 -5.12
C LEU A 186 -11.42 0.86 -5.46
N VAL A 187 -10.95 1.27 -6.64
CA VAL A 187 -11.06 2.63 -7.16
C VAL A 187 -11.80 2.60 -8.50
N ARG A 188 -12.99 3.19 -8.57
CA ARG A 188 -13.73 3.37 -9.82
C ARG A 188 -13.41 4.72 -10.41
N LEU A 189 -12.87 4.73 -11.61
CA LEU A 189 -12.74 5.91 -12.46
C LEU A 189 -13.81 5.85 -13.57
N PRO A 190 -14.10 6.96 -14.27
CA PRO A 190 -15.05 7.00 -15.37
C PRO A 190 -14.87 5.90 -16.41
N ASN A 191 -13.62 5.54 -16.76
CA ASN A 191 -13.32 4.62 -17.85
C ASN A 191 -12.73 3.26 -17.40
N GLN A 192 -12.32 3.13 -16.14
CA GLN A 192 -11.64 1.92 -15.66
C GLN A 192 -11.83 1.77 -14.14
N THR A 193 -11.93 0.52 -13.68
CA THR A 193 -11.88 0.22 -12.25
C THR A 193 -10.56 -0.45 -11.92
N PHE A 194 -9.93 -0.02 -10.84
CA PHE A 194 -8.73 -0.64 -10.28
C PHE A 194 -9.02 -1.31 -8.95
N LEU A 195 -8.31 -2.40 -8.68
CA LEU A 195 -8.22 -3.00 -7.36
C LEU A 195 -6.75 -3.00 -6.94
N LEU A 196 -6.38 -2.02 -6.11
CA LEU A 196 -5.05 -1.83 -5.56
C LEU A 196 -4.86 -2.80 -4.39
N THR A 197 -3.88 -3.69 -4.47
CA THR A 197 -3.84 -4.86 -3.58
C THR A 197 -3.33 -4.57 -2.17
N GLY A 198 -2.51 -3.54 -2.00
CA GLY A 198 -1.55 -3.55 -0.89
C GLY A 198 -0.78 -4.86 -0.92
N ASP A 199 -0.60 -5.47 0.25
CA ASP A 199 0.11 -6.75 0.38
C ASP A 199 -0.83 -7.94 0.60
N THR A 200 -2.07 -7.82 0.09
CA THR A 200 -2.92 -9.00 -0.08
C THR A 200 -2.25 -10.04 -0.98
N VAL A 201 -1.42 -9.57 -1.92
CA VAL A 201 -0.57 -10.38 -2.79
C VAL A 201 0.58 -9.51 -3.29
N HIS A 202 1.78 -10.08 -3.46
CA HIS A 202 2.98 -9.31 -3.81
C HIS A 202 3.39 -9.43 -5.28
N LEU A 203 3.07 -10.56 -5.93
CA LEU A 203 3.47 -10.87 -7.30
C LEU A 203 2.32 -11.50 -8.09
N ARG A 204 2.33 -11.32 -9.41
CA ARG A 204 1.30 -11.84 -10.33
C ARG A 204 1.24 -13.37 -10.33
N GLN A 205 2.38 -14.03 -10.16
CA GLN A 205 2.44 -15.47 -9.93
C GLN A 205 1.66 -15.86 -8.67
N ALA A 206 1.87 -15.16 -7.55
CA ALA A 206 1.18 -15.44 -6.31
C ALA A 206 -0.32 -15.21 -6.40
N LEU A 207 -0.74 -14.20 -7.17
CA LEU A 207 -2.16 -14.01 -7.46
C LEU A 207 -2.66 -15.23 -8.23
N THR A 208 -2.02 -15.64 -9.31
CA THR A 208 -2.47 -16.75 -10.15
C THR A 208 -2.61 -18.05 -9.37
N GLU A 209 -1.61 -18.38 -8.56
CA GLU A 209 -1.46 -19.67 -7.87
C GLU A 209 -2.00 -19.70 -6.42
N ASP A 210 -2.59 -18.61 -5.93
CA ASP A 210 -2.99 -18.45 -4.52
C ASP A 210 -1.82 -18.61 -3.52
N LEU A 211 -0.63 -18.08 -3.86
CA LEU A 211 0.57 -18.23 -3.02
C LEU A 211 0.66 -17.11 -1.97
N PRO A 212 0.67 -17.45 -0.67
CA PRO A 212 0.90 -16.49 0.41
C PRO A 212 2.39 -16.13 0.56
N MET A 213 2.68 -15.09 1.33
CA MET A 213 4.04 -14.79 1.78
C MET A 213 4.44 -15.74 2.92
N PRO A 214 5.69 -16.19 3.02
CA PRO A 214 6.12 -17.08 4.11
C PRO A 214 5.96 -16.49 5.52
N SER A 215 6.02 -15.17 5.67
CA SER A 215 5.90 -14.46 6.95
C SER A 215 4.52 -13.84 7.22
N ASP A 216 3.49 -14.23 6.46
CA ASP A 216 2.11 -13.80 6.71
C ASP A 216 1.69 -14.10 8.16
N TYR A 217 1.03 -13.12 8.80
CA TYR A 217 0.45 -13.27 10.14
C TYR A 217 -0.47 -14.50 10.25
N ASN A 218 -1.26 -14.77 9.20
CA ASN A 218 -2.12 -15.94 9.11
C ASN A 218 -2.28 -16.40 7.65
N THR A 219 -1.52 -17.44 7.28
CA THR A 219 -1.50 -18.02 5.93
C THR A 219 -2.88 -18.44 5.42
N LEU A 220 -3.73 -19.02 6.27
CA LEU A 220 -5.08 -19.46 5.86
C LEU A 220 -5.97 -18.25 5.53
N GLN A 221 -5.87 -17.17 6.30
CA GLN A 221 -6.58 -15.93 6.00
C GLN A 221 -6.00 -15.25 4.75
N ALA A 222 -4.67 -15.23 4.58
CA ALA A 222 -4.03 -14.67 3.40
C ALA A 222 -4.54 -15.33 2.11
N VAL A 223 -4.55 -16.67 2.04
CA VAL A 223 -5.10 -17.41 0.90
C VAL A 223 -6.59 -17.10 0.66
N ARG A 224 -7.38 -16.94 1.73
CA ARG A 224 -8.80 -16.54 1.60
C ARG A 224 -8.92 -15.12 1.05
N SER A 225 -8.06 -14.20 1.47
CA SER A 225 -8.02 -12.81 1.00
C SER A 225 -7.57 -12.73 -0.45
N ILE A 226 -6.57 -13.51 -0.90
CA ILE A 226 -6.18 -13.62 -2.31
C ILE A 226 -7.36 -14.09 -3.17
N ARG A 227 -8.10 -15.11 -2.72
CA ARG A 227 -9.30 -15.61 -3.43
C ARG A 227 -10.43 -14.58 -3.45
N ARG A 228 -10.61 -13.85 -2.35
CA ARG A 228 -11.58 -12.75 -2.24
C ARG A 228 -11.23 -11.62 -3.21
N LEU A 229 -9.95 -11.24 -3.30
CA LEU A 229 -9.43 -10.25 -4.23
C LEU A 229 -9.79 -10.62 -5.67
N LYS A 230 -9.56 -11.88 -6.08
CA LYS A 230 -9.99 -12.39 -7.40
C LYS A 230 -11.50 -12.30 -7.63
N GLN A 231 -12.31 -12.55 -6.59
CA GLN A 231 -13.77 -12.45 -6.69
C GLN A 231 -14.21 -11.00 -6.87
N LEU A 232 -13.64 -10.06 -6.12
CA LEU A 232 -13.92 -8.63 -6.24
C LEU A 232 -13.50 -8.11 -7.62
N ALA A 233 -12.31 -8.49 -8.09
CA ALA A 233 -11.84 -8.12 -9.42
C ALA A 233 -12.83 -8.54 -10.51
N ARG A 234 -13.32 -9.79 -10.47
CA ARG A 234 -14.35 -10.26 -11.41
C ARG A 234 -15.70 -9.57 -11.24
N ALA A 235 -16.12 -9.33 -10.00
CA ALA A 235 -17.43 -8.72 -9.71
C ALA A 235 -17.50 -7.25 -10.16
N HIS A 236 -16.36 -6.56 -10.20
CA HIS A 236 -16.26 -5.15 -10.55
C HIS A 236 -15.59 -4.89 -11.90
N ASP A 237 -15.26 -5.94 -12.67
CA ASP A 237 -14.46 -5.83 -13.90
C ASP A 237 -13.20 -4.99 -13.70
N ALA A 238 -12.54 -5.18 -12.55
CA ALA A 238 -11.44 -4.35 -12.10
C ALA A 238 -10.10 -4.90 -12.58
N THR A 239 -9.24 -4.00 -13.04
CA THR A 239 -7.81 -4.27 -13.25
C THR A 239 -7.13 -4.40 -11.89
N VAL A 240 -6.60 -5.58 -11.58
CA VAL A 240 -5.83 -5.79 -10.34
C VAL A 240 -4.44 -5.21 -10.53
N TRP A 241 -4.09 -4.23 -9.72
CA TRP A 241 -2.76 -3.64 -9.67
C TRP A 241 -2.06 -4.11 -8.40
N ILE A 242 -1.08 -5.00 -8.59
CA ILE A 242 -0.27 -5.54 -7.51
C ILE A 242 0.86 -4.55 -7.20
N SER A 243 0.90 -4.03 -5.97
CA SER A 243 1.78 -2.92 -5.60
C SER A 243 3.26 -3.20 -5.88
N HIS A 244 3.71 -4.43 -5.63
CA HIS A 244 5.11 -4.84 -5.74
C HIS A 244 5.41 -5.67 -7.00
N ASP A 245 4.49 -5.77 -7.95
CA ASP A 245 4.74 -6.58 -9.13
C ASP A 245 5.47 -5.78 -10.23
N PRO A 246 6.65 -6.22 -10.70
CA PRO A 246 7.41 -5.50 -11.71
C PRO A 246 6.76 -5.54 -13.10
N GLU A 247 5.97 -6.56 -13.44
CA GLU A 247 5.27 -6.63 -14.71
C GLU A 247 4.11 -5.63 -14.76
N ASP A 248 3.36 -5.52 -13.65
CA ASP A 248 2.32 -4.50 -13.49
C ASP A 248 2.91 -3.11 -13.60
N TRP A 249 4.03 -2.88 -12.91
CA TRP A 249 4.71 -1.59 -12.93
C TRP A 249 5.24 -1.19 -14.30
N ALA A 250 5.75 -2.16 -15.07
CA ALA A 250 6.25 -1.91 -16.42
C ALA A 250 5.13 -1.66 -17.45
N THR A 251 3.91 -2.11 -17.18
CA THR A 251 2.80 -2.08 -18.15
C THR A 251 1.74 -1.02 -17.85
N LEU A 252 1.58 -0.64 -16.58
CA LEU A 252 0.62 0.36 -16.13
C LEU A 252 1.28 1.74 -16.05
N LYS A 253 0.47 2.79 -16.26
CA LYS A 253 0.92 4.18 -16.31
C LYS A 253 1.21 4.69 -14.91
N HIS A 254 2.41 5.19 -14.68
CA HIS A 254 2.77 5.90 -13.46
C HIS A 254 2.94 7.40 -13.73
N ALA A 255 2.98 8.19 -12.65
CA ALA A 255 3.16 9.63 -12.71
C ALA A 255 4.37 10.01 -13.59
N PRO A 256 4.27 11.07 -14.41
CA PRO A 256 3.22 12.09 -14.38
C PRO A 256 1.93 11.73 -15.14
N ALA A 257 1.86 10.55 -15.80
CA ALA A 257 0.62 10.09 -16.42
C ALA A 257 -0.39 9.62 -15.35
N CYS A 258 -1.68 9.77 -15.66
CA CYS A 258 -2.78 9.30 -14.83
C CYS A 258 -3.79 8.45 -15.61
N TYR A 259 -4.73 7.92 -14.85
CA TYR A 259 -5.98 7.33 -15.31
C TYR A 259 -7.14 8.28 -14.98
N ASP A 260 -8.05 8.45 -15.94
CA ASP A 260 -9.20 9.36 -15.90
C ASP A 260 -10.48 8.61 -16.31
#